data_AF-A0A0H3VVM3-F1
#
_entry.id   AF-A0A0H3VVM3-F1
#
_cell.length_a   1.000
_cell.length_b   1.000
_cell.length_c   1.000
_cell.angle_alpha   90.00
_cell.angle_beta   90.00
_cell.angle_gamma   90.00
#
_symmetry.space_group_name_H-M   'P 1'
#
loop_
_entity.id
_entity.type
_entity.pdbx_description
1 polymer ?
#
loop_
_entity_poly.entity_id
_entity_poly.type
_entity_poly.pdbx_seq_one_letter_code
_entity_poly.pdbx_strand_id
1 'polypeptide(L)'
;MAIGVDYSGNRHILDAEVANSEAEVNWRSFLEGLVRRGMHGLRMITSDDHSGLRAAIDAVFPGILWQRCQFHLQQNAHSYVTKKDEIPLIAADIRKVFNRNMSR
;
A
#
# COMPACT_ATOMS: atom_id res chain seq x y z
N MET A 1 -4.86 6.69 6.92
CA MET A 1 -5.43 7.41 5.75
C MET A 1 -5.54 6.45 4.59
N ALA A 2 -6.59 6.58 3.78
CA ALA A 2 -6.79 5.84 2.53
C ALA A 2 -7.06 6.82 1.38
N ILE A 3 -6.47 6.52 0.23
CA ILE A 3 -6.69 7.25 -1.03
C ILE A 3 -7.19 6.22 -2.06
N GLY A 4 -8.29 6.54 -2.73
CA GLY A 4 -8.86 5.76 -3.82
C GLY A 4 -8.50 6.36 -5.17
N VAL A 5 -8.48 5.52 -6.20
CA VAL A 5 -8.40 5.94 -7.61
C VAL A 5 -9.65 5.43 -8.30
N ASP A 6 -10.43 6.34 -8.89
CA ASP A 6 -11.65 5.97 -9.63
C ASP A 6 -11.32 5.45 -11.04
N TYR A 7 -12.36 4.99 -11.76
CA TYR A 7 -12.21 4.47 -13.12
C TYR A 7 -11.76 5.52 -14.15
N SER A 8 -11.91 6.81 -13.82
CA SER A 8 -11.42 7.92 -14.63
C SER A 8 -9.97 8.30 -14.28
N GLY A 9 -9.35 7.63 -13.31
CA GLY A 9 -7.99 7.88 -12.85
C GLY A 9 -7.86 9.01 -11.83
N ASN A 10 -8.97 9.57 -11.33
CA ASN A 10 -8.91 10.64 -10.33
C ASN A 10 -8.64 10.08 -8.94
N ARG A 11 -7.85 10.81 -8.15
CA ARG A 11 -7.51 10.43 -6.78
C ARG A 11 -8.47 11.11 -5.81
N HIS A 12 -8.97 10.34 -4.85
CA HIS A 12 -9.88 10.82 -3.82
C HIS A 12 -9.37 10.41 -2.45
N ILE A 13 -9.38 11.33 -1.49
CA ILE A 13 -9.19 10.97 -0.09
C ILE A 13 -10.46 10.26 0.35
N LEU A 14 -10.35 8.98 0.71
CA LEU A 14 -11.49 8.18 1.15
C LEU A 14 -11.73 8.38 2.65
N ASP A 15 -10.65 8.41 3.44
CA ASP A 15 -10.70 8.63 4.88
C ASP A 15 -9.32 8.93 5.48
N ALA A 16 -9.32 9.56 6.65
CA ALA A 16 -8.15 9.73 7.50
C ALA A 16 -8.57 9.62 8.98
N GLU A 17 -8.04 8.60 9.65
CA GLU A 17 -8.29 8.34 11.06
C GLU A 17 -6.97 8.35 11.84
N VAL A 18 -7.02 8.82 13.08
CA VAL A 18 -5.92 8.74 14.05
C VAL A 18 -6.22 7.60 15.00
N ALA A 19 -5.26 6.70 15.19
CA ALA A 19 -5.35 5.59 16.13
C ALA A 19 -4.15 5.58 17.07
N ASN A 20 -4.32 4.98 18.25
CA ASN A 20 -3.30 4.97 19.31
C ASN A 20 -2.18 3.94 19.07
N SER A 21 -2.32 3.06 18.08
CA SER A 21 -1.30 2.09 17.69
C SER A 21 -1.56 1.53 16.29
N GLU A 22 -0.56 0.84 15.72
CA GLU A 22 -0.66 0.14 14.43
C GLU A 22 -1.22 -1.29 14.58
N ALA A 23 -1.94 -1.58 15.66
CA ALA A 23 -2.55 -2.88 15.91
C ALA A 23 -3.59 -3.23 14.82
N GLU A 24 -3.70 -4.52 14.51
CA GLU A 24 -4.63 -5.06 13.50
C GLU A 24 -6.07 -4.57 13.70
N VAL A 25 -6.56 -4.54 14.94
CA VAL A 25 -7.92 -4.12 15.26
C VAL A 25 -8.22 -2.67 14.85
N ASN A 26 -7.22 -1.79 14.91
CA ASN A 26 -7.38 -0.39 14.50
C ASN A 26 -7.48 -0.30 12.97
N TRP A 27 -6.64 -1.06 12.26
CA TRP A 27 -6.72 -1.16 10.80
C TRP A 27 -8.04 -1.78 10.34
N ARG A 28 -8.50 -2.83 11.02
CA ARG A 28 -9.78 -3.47 10.72
C ARG A 28 -10.93 -2.50 10.88
N SER A 29 -11.00 -1.80 12.01
CA SER A 29 -12.02 -0.77 12.26
C SER A 29 -12.02 0.31 11.17
N PHE A 30 -10.84 0.81 10.79
CA PHE A 30 -10.67 1.78 9.71
C PHE A 30 -11.22 1.26 8.37
N LEU A 31 -10.84 0.05 7.96
CA LEU A 31 -11.28 -0.56 6.70
C LEU A 31 -12.78 -0.89 6.69
N GLU A 32 -13.33 -1.41 7.79
CA GLU A 32 -14.76 -1.62 7.96
C GLU A 32 -15.54 -0.30 7.91
N GLY A 33 -14.95 0.79 8.42
CA GLY A 33 -15.49 2.15 8.31
C GLY A 33 -15.67 2.59 6.86
N LEU A 34 -14.71 2.28 5.98
CA LEU A 34 -14.84 2.55 4.54
C LEU A 34 -16.01 1.79 3.92
N VAL A 35 -16.13 0.49 4.23
CA VAL A 35 -17.22 -0.37 3.71
C VAL A 35 -18.57 0.12 4.20
N ARG A 36 -18.68 0.46 5.49
CA ARG A 36 -19.91 0.97 6.12
C ARG A 36 -20.39 2.28 5.48
N ARG A 37 -19.46 3.12 5.00
CA ARG A 37 -19.77 4.35 4.25
C ARG A 37 -20.08 4.13 2.77
N GLY A 38 -20.17 2.87 2.34
CA GLY A 38 -20.59 2.50 0.99
C GLY A 38 -19.44 2.26 0.00
N MET A 39 -18.20 2.13 0.46
CA MET A 39 -17.11 1.73 -0.45
C MET A 39 -17.36 0.32 -0.99
N HIS A 40 -17.41 0.18 -2.31
CA HIS A 40 -17.60 -1.10 -3.00
C HIS A 40 -16.83 -1.14 -4.32
N GLY A 41 -16.76 -2.32 -4.96
CA GLY A 41 -16.13 -2.48 -6.27
C GLY A 41 -14.60 -2.39 -6.27
N LEU A 42 -13.98 -2.50 -5.10
CA LEU A 42 -12.52 -2.51 -4.94
C LEU A 42 -11.89 -3.64 -5.77
N ARG A 43 -10.87 -3.32 -6.55
CA ARG A 43 -10.14 -4.28 -7.40
C ARG A 43 -8.80 -4.69 -6.82
N MET A 44 -8.15 -3.78 -6.11
CA MET A 44 -6.81 -3.97 -5.58
C MET A 44 -6.53 -2.98 -4.45
N ILE A 45 -5.72 -3.40 -3.48
CA ILE A 45 -5.14 -2.54 -2.44
C ILE A 45 -3.64 -2.45 -2.63
N THR A 46 -3.08 -1.25 -2.44
CA THR A 46 -1.64 -1.05 -2.27
C THR A 46 -1.37 -0.46 -0.89
N SER A 47 -0.49 -1.08 -0.10
CA SER A 47 -0.11 -0.59 1.23
C SER A 47 1.34 -0.93 1.56
N ASP A 48 1.88 -0.39 2.65
CA ASP A 48 3.11 -0.96 3.23
C ASP A 48 2.85 -2.39 3.76
N ASP A 49 3.93 -3.12 4.02
CA ASP A 49 3.98 -4.50 4.51
C ASP A 49 3.91 -4.56 6.05
N HIS A 50 2.97 -3.82 6.63
CA HIS A 50 2.73 -3.85 8.06
C HIS A 50 1.82 -5.05 8.38
N SER A 51 2.28 -5.97 9.23
CA SER A 51 1.60 -7.24 9.52
C SER A 51 0.16 -7.05 10.02
N GLY A 52 -0.07 -6.07 10.88
CA GLY A 52 -1.42 -5.73 11.37
C GLY A 52 -2.33 -5.21 10.26
N LEU A 53 -1.82 -4.43 9.31
CA LEU A 53 -2.61 -3.95 8.18
C LEU A 53 -2.90 -5.09 7.21
N ARG A 54 -1.92 -5.97 6.96
CA ARG A 54 -2.09 -7.13 6.10
C ARG A 54 -3.19 -8.06 6.62
N ALA A 55 -3.14 -8.39 7.90
CA ALA A 55 -4.16 -9.23 8.54
C ALA A 55 -5.55 -8.58 8.48
N ALA A 56 -5.65 -7.27 8.70
CA ALA A 56 -6.91 -6.54 8.57
C ALA A 56 -7.46 -6.54 7.14
N ILE A 57 -6.60 -6.37 6.12
CA ILE A 57 -6.99 -6.47 4.71
C ILE A 57 -7.54 -7.86 4.39
N ASP A 58 -6.84 -8.92 4.79
CA ASP A 58 -7.28 -10.29 4.52
C ASP A 58 -8.61 -10.61 5.24
N ALA A 59 -8.87 -9.99 6.40
CA ALA A 59 -10.12 -10.15 7.15
C ALA A 59 -11.31 -9.39 6.53
N VAL A 60 -11.12 -8.15 6.07
CA VAL A 60 -12.20 -7.29 5.55
C VAL A 60 -12.44 -7.52 4.05
N PHE A 61 -11.39 -7.83 3.30
CA PHE A 61 -11.43 -8.00 1.83
C PHE A 61 -10.80 -9.34 1.41
N PRO A 62 -11.39 -10.49 1.80
CA PRO A 62 -10.82 -11.79 1.50
C PRO A 62 -10.64 -11.99 -0.01
N GLY A 63 -9.44 -12.39 -0.41
CA GLY A 63 -9.10 -12.66 -1.82
C GLY A 63 -8.85 -11.42 -2.69
N ILE A 64 -8.83 -10.21 -2.11
CA ILE A 64 -8.49 -9.00 -2.86
C ILE A 64 -7.04 -9.07 -3.37
N LEU A 65 -6.80 -8.54 -4.56
CA LEU A 65 -5.42 -8.34 -5.03
C LEU A 65 -4.73 -7.32 -4.13
N TRP A 66 -3.60 -7.72 -3.56
CA TRP A 66 -2.78 -6.85 -2.74
C TRP A 66 -1.38 -6.70 -3.31
N GLN A 67 -0.88 -5.47 -3.35
CA GLN A 67 0.48 -5.14 -3.73
C GLN A 67 1.16 -4.35 -2.61
N ARG A 68 2.40 -4.72 -2.29
CA ARG A 68 3.24 -3.88 -1.45
C ARG A 68 3.56 -2.56 -2.16
N CYS A 69 3.55 -1.46 -1.41
CA CYS A 69 3.89 -0.15 -1.91
C CYS A 69 5.35 -0.10 -2.37
N GLN A 70 5.57 0.18 -3.66
CA GLN A 70 6.91 0.25 -4.26
C GLN A 70 7.77 1.35 -3.62
N PHE A 71 7.15 2.47 -3.23
CA PHE A 71 7.84 3.57 -2.54
C PHE A 71 8.41 3.11 -1.19
N HIS A 72 7.58 2.52 -0.31
CA HIS A 72 8.04 2.02 0.98
C HIS A 72 9.04 0.87 0.83
N LEU A 73 8.84 -0.02 -0.16
CA LEU A 73 9.83 -1.05 -0.46
C LEU A 73 11.19 -0.44 -0.83
N GLN A 74 11.21 0.59 -1.67
CA GLN A 74 12.45 1.24 -2.09
C GLN A 74 13.15 1.93 -0.90
N GLN A 75 12.39 2.61 -0.03
CA GLN A 75 12.92 3.20 1.21
C GLN A 75 13.49 2.13 2.16
N ASN A 76 12.78 1.03 2.33
CA ASN A 76 13.26 -0.08 3.15
C ASN A 76 14.55 -0.67 2.58
N ALA A 77 14.65 -0.82 1.25
CA ALA A 77 15.89 -1.27 0.61
C ALA A 77 17.06 -0.32 0.87
N HIS A 78 16.85 1.00 0.88
CA HIS A 78 17.89 1.98 1.18
C HIS A 78 18.50 1.81 2.58
N SER A 79 17.73 1.34 3.56
CA SER A 79 18.23 1.09 4.91
C SER A 79 19.31 -0.01 4.98
N TYR A 80 19.36 -0.90 3.97
CA TYR A 80 20.35 -1.96 3.88
C TYR A 80 21.61 -1.57 3.08
N VAL A 81 21.64 -0.34 2.54
CA VAL A 81 22.77 0.14 1.73
C VAL A 81 23.83 0.76 2.65
N THR A 82 25.01 0.14 2.70
CA THR A 82 26.12 0.61 3.56
C THR A 82 26.83 1.84 2.97
N LYS A 83 26.91 1.94 1.65
CA LYS A 83 27.53 3.06 0.93
C LYS A 83 26.46 3.97 0.34
N LYS A 84 26.26 5.13 0.96
CA LYS A 84 25.17 6.06 0.59
C LYS A 84 25.23 6.51 -0.87
N ASP A 85 26.43 6.62 -1.45
CA ASP A 85 26.61 7.03 -2.85
C ASP A 85 26.11 5.96 -3.86
N GLU A 86 25.90 4.71 -3.42
CA GLU A 86 25.33 3.63 -4.23
C GLU A 86 23.79 3.63 -4.24
N ILE A 87 23.14 4.42 -3.36
CA ILE A 87 21.66 4.48 -3.26
C ILE A 87 21.00 4.80 -4.62
N PRO A 88 21.46 5.79 -5.41
CA PRO A 88 20.86 6.09 -6.71
C PRO A 88 20.94 4.92 -7.70
N LEU A 89 22.05 4.18 -7.69
CA LEU A 89 22.25 3.00 -8.55
C LEU A 89 21.27 1.89 -8.17
N ILE A 90 21.18 1.58 -6.87
CA ILE A 90 20.30 0.53 -6.33
C ILE A 90 18.83 0.90 -6.56
N ALA A 91 18.46 2.17 -6.36
CA ALA A 91 17.13 2.67 -6.67
C ALA A 91 16.75 2.45 -8.14
N ALA A 92 17.68 2.72 -9.06
CA ALA A 92 17.47 2.51 -10.49
C ALA A 92 17.29 1.03 -10.83
N ASP A 93 18.05 0.13 -10.21
CA ASP A 93 17.93 -1.30 -10.43
C ASP A 93 16.61 -1.88 -9.90
N ILE A 94 16.17 -1.46 -8.72
CA ILE A 94 14.84 -1.82 -8.19
C ILE A 94 13.73 -1.35 -9.15
N ARG A 95 13.83 -0.12 -9.67
CA ARG A 95 12.86 0.41 -10.63
C ARG A 95 12.80 -0.39 -11.93
N LYS A 96 13.94 -0.91 -12.43
CA LYS A 96 13.96 -1.78 -13.62
C LYS A 96 13.14 -3.04 -13.42
N VAL A 97 13.14 -3.62 -12.21
CA VAL A 97 12.33 -4.82 -11.91
C VAL A 97 10.84 -4.54 -12.08
N PHE A 98 10.35 -3.41 -11.55
CA PHE A 98 8.94 -3.02 -11.67
C PHE A 98 8.51 -2.63 -13.08
N ASN A 99 9.43 -2.08 -13.87
CA ASN A 99 9.14 -1.62 -15.23
C ASN A 99 9.30 -2.71 -16.30
N ARG A 100 9.79 -3.92 -15.93
CA ARG A 100 10.23 -4.97 -16.88
C ARG A 100 9.15 -5.44 -17.87
N ASN A 101 7.86 -5.22 -17.59
CA ASN A 101 6.74 -5.70 -18.42
C ASN A 101 5.72 -4.60 -18.81
N MET A 102 6.09 -3.32 -18.82
CA MET A 102 5.17 -2.25 -19.28
C MET A 102 5.00 -2.15 -20.81
N SER A 103 5.45 -3.15 -21.58
CA SER A 103 5.14 -3.30 -23.01
C SER A 103 3.97 -4.27 -23.21
N ARG A 104 2.73 -3.76 -23.12
CA ARG A 104 1.55 -4.33 -23.75
C ARG A 104 0.71 -3.21 -24.32
#